data_AF-A0A2A2EH60-F1
#
_entry.id   AF-A0A2A2EH60-F1
#
_cell.length_a   1.000
_cell.length_b   1.000
_cell.length_c   1.000
_cell.angle_alpha   90.00
_cell.angle_beta   90.00
_cell.angle_gamma   90.00
#
_symmetry.space_group_name_H-M   'P 1'
#
loop_
_entity.id
_entity.type
_entity.pdbx_description
1 polymer ?
#
loop_
_entity_poly.entity_id
_entity_poly.type
_entity_poly.pdbx_seq_one_letter_code
_entity_poly.pdbx_strand_id
1 'polypeptide(L)'
;MTESNPATHRVPVARQSYQAPVAQTYATLLQTLRYSAGFDVVGNDDAARTVSFHLPNGGGTYEARVVESGEQSAVIIDAPLGANDSSGACSRLYRELAEQMAAQSTVVPSDVIAKRRFWRWVTADNNGPRSKWAIAAVVVACLGAIYGVSSFDEWSPNWSGALMFIILMFTVCGVAFAVTGRRGHVSGRNLVLIALAIACVATVLLLCASIVVQISHG
;
A
#
# COMPACT_ATOMS: atom_id res chain seq x y z
N MET A 1 -38.80 24.92 32.20
CA MET A 1 -38.56 23.72 31.37
C MET A 1 -37.08 23.44 31.45
N THR A 2 -36.69 22.48 32.29
CA THR A 2 -35.31 22.04 32.48
C THR A 2 -35.16 20.73 31.71
N GLU A 3 -34.41 20.76 30.60
CA GLU A 3 -34.03 19.56 29.86
C GLU A 3 -33.17 18.67 30.76
N SER A 4 -33.64 17.46 31.07
CA SER A 4 -32.86 16.48 31.81
C SER A 4 -31.76 15.92 30.89
N ASN A 5 -30.52 16.29 31.19
CA ASN A 5 -29.31 15.70 30.63
C ASN A 5 -29.25 14.18 30.97
N PRO A 6 -29.30 13.25 30.00
CA PRO A 6 -29.25 11.81 30.26
C PRO A 6 -27.82 11.29 30.53
N ALA A 7 -26.94 12.11 31.10
CA ALA A 7 -25.58 11.72 31.51
C ALA A 7 -25.52 11.10 32.93
N THR A 8 -26.66 10.70 33.50
CA THR A 8 -26.75 10.41 34.93
C THR A 8 -27.09 8.93 35.11
N HIS A 9 -26.06 8.14 35.45
CA HIS A 9 -26.10 6.78 36.02
C HIS A 9 -25.62 5.61 35.12
N ARG A 10 -24.31 5.56 34.83
CA ARG A 10 -23.62 4.38 34.27
C ARG A 10 -22.38 4.06 35.10
N VAL A 11 -22.04 2.78 35.24
CA VAL A 11 -20.90 2.33 36.07
C VAL A 11 -19.89 1.59 35.20
N PRO A 12 -18.59 1.92 35.28
CA PRO A 12 -17.55 1.20 34.55
C PRO A 12 -17.44 -0.23 35.09
N VAL A 13 -17.72 -1.21 34.24
CA VAL A 13 -17.72 -2.63 34.63
C VAL A 13 -16.34 -3.25 34.47
N ALA A 14 -15.59 -2.83 33.44
CA ALA A 14 -14.28 -3.39 33.15
C ALA A 14 -13.48 -2.45 32.23
N ARG A 15 -12.14 -2.50 32.35
CA ARG A 15 -11.18 -1.78 31.53
C ARG A 15 -10.10 -2.73 31.04
N GLN A 16 -9.78 -2.70 29.74
CA GLN A 16 -8.64 -3.42 29.17
C GLN A 16 -7.78 -2.51 28.30
N SER A 17 -6.46 -2.59 28.48
CA SER A 17 -5.47 -1.86 27.69
C SER A 17 -4.94 -2.68 26.52
N TYR A 18 -4.60 -1.98 25.44
CA TYR A 18 -4.13 -2.56 24.18
C TYR A 18 -2.95 -1.79 23.61
N GLN A 19 -1.97 -2.51 23.08
CA GLN A 19 -0.79 -1.96 22.40
C GLN A 19 -1.13 -1.52 20.96
N ALA A 20 -2.11 -0.64 20.82
CA ALA A 20 -2.55 -0.08 19.54
C ALA A 20 -3.00 1.37 19.72
N PRO A 21 -2.83 2.23 18.69
CA PRO A 21 -3.30 3.61 18.73
C PRO A 21 -4.83 3.67 18.81
N VAL A 22 -5.34 4.71 19.45
CA VAL A 22 -6.77 4.86 19.80
C VAL A 22 -7.68 4.81 18.57
N ALA A 23 -7.25 5.39 17.45
CA ALA A 23 -8.01 5.36 16.20
C ALA A 23 -8.14 3.92 15.64
N GLN A 24 -7.08 3.12 15.73
CA GLN A 24 -7.10 1.73 15.30
C GLN A 24 -8.00 0.90 16.23
N THR A 25 -7.83 1.03 17.54
CA THR A 25 -8.65 0.31 18.53
C THR A 25 -10.13 0.65 18.43
N TYR A 26 -10.49 1.90 18.13
CA TYR A 26 -11.88 2.30 17.89
C TYR A 26 -12.45 1.65 16.61
N ALA A 27 -11.70 1.66 15.52
CA ALA A 27 -12.12 1.03 14.27
C ALA A 27 -12.30 -0.49 14.44
N THR A 28 -11.37 -1.15 15.13
CA THR A 28 -11.48 -2.58 15.44
C THR A 28 -12.66 -2.86 16.38
N LEU A 29 -12.87 -2.04 17.41
CA LEU A 29 -14.02 -2.18 18.32
C LEU A 29 -15.35 -2.09 17.58
N LEU A 30 -15.52 -1.09 16.73
CA LEU A 30 -16.72 -0.91 15.92
C LEU A 30 -16.93 -2.10 14.97
N GLN A 31 -15.86 -2.59 14.37
CA GLN A 31 -15.90 -3.77 13.51
C GLN A 31 -16.30 -5.03 14.29
N THR A 32 -15.66 -5.32 15.43
CA THR A 32 -15.99 -6.48 16.27
C THR A 32 -17.46 -6.44 16.69
N LEU A 33 -17.95 -5.30 17.18
CA LEU A 33 -19.34 -5.16 17.63
C LEU A 33 -20.35 -5.31 16.49
N ARG A 34 -20.05 -4.82 15.27
CA ARG A 34 -20.95 -4.97 14.12
C ARG A 34 -21.01 -6.38 13.54
N TYR A 35 -19.91 -7.14 13.64
CA TYR A 35 -19.82 -8.47 13.05
C TYR A 35 -20.05 -9.60 14.04
N SER A 36 -20.01 -9.32 15.34
CA SER A 36 -20.28 -10.31 16.37
C SER A 36 -21.80 -10.49 16.52
N ALA A 37 -22.28 -11.71 16.25
CA ALA A 37 -23.69 -12.07 16.34
C ALA A 37 -24.27 -11.96 17.76
N GLY A 38 -23.41 -11.74 18.77
CA GLY A 38 -23.78 -11.60 20.17
C GLY A 38 -24.00 -10.15 20.62
N PHE A 39 -23.79 -9.13 19.78
CA PHE A 39 -23.96 -7.73 20.18
C PHE A 39 -24.80 -6.99 19.13
N ASP A 40 -25.79 -6.22 19.59
CA ASP A 40 -26.61 -5.39 18.71
C ASP A 40 -26.22 -3.93 18.87
N VAL A 41 -25.75 -3.28 17.80
CA VAL A 41 -25.21 -1.91 17.86
C VAL A 41 -26.34 -0.91 17.68
N VAL A 42 -26.56 -0.07 18.70
CA VAL A 42 -27.62 0.94 18.74
C VAL A 42 -27.18 2.24 18.07
N GLY A 43 -25.92 2.62 18.26
CA GLY A 43 -25.36 3.85 17.72
C GLY A 43 -23.90 4.04 18.10
N ASN A 44 -23.18 4.83 17.31
CA ASN A 44 -21.79 5.19 17.54
C ASN A 44 -21.62 6.71 17.52
N ASP A 45 -20.76 7.22 18.39
CA ASP A 45 -20.27 8.60 18.36
C ASP A 45 -18.77 8.57 18.02
N ASP A 46 -18.46 8.94 16.77
CA ASP A 46 -17.09 8.94 16.27
C ASP A 46 -16.24 10.07 16.90
N ALA A 47 -16.88 11.16 17.36
CA ALA A 47 -16.20 12.29 17.99
C ALA A 47 -15.83 11.97 19.45
N ALA A 48 -16.75 11.36 20.18
CA ALA A 48 -16.51 10.89 21.56
C ALA A 48 -15.80 9.52 21.61
N ARG A 49 -15.66 8.84 20.46
CA ARG A 49 -15.09 7.49 20.32
C ARG A 49 -15.83 6.47 21.20
N THR A 50 -17.16 6.55 21.21
CA THR A 50 -18.03 5.65 21.96
C THR A 50 -18.95 4.86 21.04
N VAL A 51 -19.30 3.66 21.48
CA VAL A 51 -20.23 2.76 20.78
C VAL A 51 -21.23 2.24 21.79
N SER A 52 -22.51 2.47 21.53
CA SER A 52 -23.62 1.97 22.32
C SER A 52 -24.17 0.68 21.72
N PHE A 53 -24.33 -0.36 22.55
CA PHE A 53 -24.75 -1.68 22.11
C PHE A 53 -25.61 -2.39 23.16
N HIS A 54 -26.40 -3.35 22.72
CA HIS A 54 -27.20 -4.23 23.55
C HIS A 54 -26.59 -5.63 23.61
N LEU A 55 -26.76 -6.27 24.77
CA LEU A 55 -26.45 -7.68 24.94
C LEU A 55 -27.68 -8.53 24.63
N PRO A 56 -27.52 -9.76 24.13
CA PRO A 56 -28.62 -10.59 23.67
C PRO A 56 -29.48 -11.09 24.85
N ASN A 57 -28.91 -11.13 26.06
CA ASN A 57 -29.56 -11.58 27.29
C ASN A 57 -29.63 -10.47 28.36
N GLY A 58 -29.24 -9.24 28.03
CA GLY A 58 -29.10 -8.13 28.98
C GLY A 58 -30.17 -7.07 28.80
N GLY A 59 -30.92 -6.77 29.86
CA GLY A 59 -31.81 -5.62 29.88
C GLY A 59 -30.99 -4.33 30.01
N GLY A 60 -30.75 -3.63 28.90
CA GLY A 60 -30.20 -2.27 28.89
C GLY A 60 -29.12 -2.01 27.83
N THR A 61 -28.82 -0.73 27.61
CA THR A 61 -27.80 -0.26 26.65
C THR A 61 -26.45 -0.11 27.36
N TYR A 62 -25.45 -0.81 26.84
CA TYR A 62 -24.05 -0.72 27.26
C TYR A 62 -23.32 0.27 26.37
N GLU A 63 -22.28 0.89 26.90
CA GLU A 63 -21.45 1.82 26.16
C GLU A 63 -19.98 1.40 26.26
N ALA A 64 -19.35 1.14 25.12
CA ALA A 64 -17.91 0.95 25.04
C ALA A 64 -17.27 2.26 24.60
N ARG A 65 -16.33 2.77 25.39
CA ARG A 65 -15.53 3.95 25.06
C ARG A 65 -14.06 3.61 24.96
N VAL A 66 -13.39 4.18 23.95
CA VAL A 66 -11.94 4.03 23.79
C VAL A 66 -11.26 5.28 24.31
N VAL A 67 -10.45 5.12 25.36
CA VAL A 67 -9.69 6.20 25.99
C VAL A 67 -8.20 6.06 25.69
N GLU A 68 -7.52 7.20 25.66
CA GLU A 68 -6.07 7.24 25.52
C GLU A 68 -5.43 6.84 26.86
N SER A 69 -4.40 6.00 26.81
CA SER A 69 -3.69 5.48 27.97
C SER A 69 -2.19 5.56 27.72
N GLY A 70 -1.67 6.79 27.64
CA GLY A 70 -0.29 7.06 27.21
C GLY A 70 -0.13 6.86 25.70
N GLU A 71 0.90 6.11 25.28
CA GLU A 71 1.09 5.69 23.87
C GLU A 71 0.16 4.53 23.44
N GLN A 72 -0.66 4.05 24.36
CA GLN A 72 -1.56 2.92 24.19
C GLN A 72 -3.02 3.36 24.30
N SER A 73 -3.95 2.47 23.98
CA SER A 73 -5.38 2.70 24.12
C SER A 73 -5.95 1.77 25.18
N ALA A 74 -7.05 2.19 25.81
CA ALA A 74 -7.83 1.33 26.67
C ALA A 74 -9.30 1.39 26.28
N VAL A 75 -9.97 0.25 26.31
CA VAL A 75 -11.42 0.16 26.12
C VAL A 75 -12.05 0.01 27.49
N ILE A 76 -13.03 0.85 27.78
CA ILE A 76 -13.83 0.83 29.00
C ILE A 76 -15.26 0.53 28.59
N ILE A 77 -15.91 -0.43 29.27
CA ILE A 77 -17.32 -0.75 29.05
C ILE A 77 -18.10 -0.27 30.26
N ASP A 78 -19.01 0.67 30.02
CA ASP A 78 -19.93 1.23 30.99
C ASP A 78 -21.29 0.51 30.86
N ALA A 79 -21.80 -0.02 31.97
CA ALA A 79 -23.09 -0.71 32.03
C ALA A 79 -24.20 0.18 32.62
N PRO A 80 -25.47 -0.08 32.25
CA PRO A 80 -26.61 0.59 32.87
C PRO A 80 -26.78 0.14 34.33
N LEU A 81 -27.26 1.04 35.20
CA LEU A 81 -27.53 0.69 36.60
C LEU A 81 -28.56 -0.45 36.71
N GLY A 82 -28.27 -1.42 37.58
CA GLY A 82 -29.13 -2.59 37.77
C GLY A 82 -28.92 -3.70 36.73
N ALA A 83 -27.90 -3.59 35.87
CA ALA A 83 -27.51 -4.67 34.98
C ALA A 83 -27.11 -5.93 35.76
N ASN A 84 -27.69 -7.07 35.37
CA ASN A 84 -27.30 -8.39 35.85
C ASN A 84 -25.85 -8.74 35.44
N ASP A 85 -25.31 -9.84 35.98
CA ASP A 85 -23.96 -10.38 35.74
C ASP A 85 -23.57 -10.42 34.25
N SER A 86 -23.01 -9.31 33.76
CA SER A 86 -22.62 -9.09 32.36
C SER A 86 -21.11 -9.26 32.13
N SER A 87 -20.39 -9.64 33.18
CA SER A 87 -18.95 -9.94 33.18
C SER A 87 -18.56 -11.00 32.14
N GLY A 88 -19.38 -12.03 31.95
CA GLY A 88 -19.15 -13.11 30.98
C GLY A 88 -19.22 -12.65 29.52
N ALA A 89 -20.09 -11.68 29.20
CA ALA A 89 -20.21 -11.16 27.85
C ALA A 89 -19.19 -10.05 27.57
N CYS A 90 -18.89 -9.20 28.55
CA CYS A 90 -17.80 -8.23 28.45
C CYS A 90 -16.45 -8.92 28.22
N SER A 91 -16.16 -10.00 28.96
CA SER A 91 -14.92 -10.78 28.76
C SER A 91 -14.84 -11.46 27.40
N ARG A 92 -15.97 -11.90 26.82
CA ARG A 92 -16.01 -12.39 25.43
C ARG A 92 -15.70 -11.27 24.43
N LEU A 93 -16.30 -10.09 24.56
CA LEU A 93 -16.02 -8.95 23.70
C LEU A 93 -14.54 -8.57 23.74
N TYR A 94 -13.98 -8.51 24.94
CA TYR A 94 -12.55 -8.26 25.16
C TYR A 94 -11.65 -9.29 24.49
N ARG A 95 -12.00 -10.58 24.58
CA ARG A 95 -11.27 -11.65 23.90
C ARG A 95 -11.36 -11.53 22.37
N GLU A 96 -12.56 -11.32 21.81
CA GLU A 96 -12.76 -11.14 20.36
C GLU A 96 -11.99 -9.91 19.85
N LEU A 97 -12.01 -8.82 20.61
CA LEU A 97 -11.27 -7.61 20.28
C LEU A 97 -9.75 -7.84 20.30
N ALA A 98 -9.24 -8.56 21.30
CA ALA A 98 -7.84 -8.93 21.38
C ALA A 98 -7.41 -9.84 20.21
N GLU A 99 -8.24 -10.81 19.83
CA GLU A 99 -8.01 -11.68 18.67
C GLU A 99 -8.00 -10.88 17.36
N GLN A 100 -8.93 -9.96 17.17
CA GLN A 100 -8.98 -9.11 15.98
C GLN A 100 -7.81 -8.14 15.92
N MET A 101 -7.38 -7.57 17.04
CA MET A 101 -6.18 -6.71 17.05
C MET A 101 -4.90 -7.51 16.84
N ALA A 102 -4.81 -8.74 17.36
CA ALA A 102 -3.70 -9.64 17.06
C ALA A 102 -3.66 -9.98 15.55
N ALA A 103 -4.81 -10.27 14.94
CA ALA A 103 -4.92 -10.49 13.50
C ALA A 103 -4.58 -9.21 12.69
N GLN A 104 -5.04 -8.04 13.12
CA GLN A 104 -4.80 -6.77 12.41
C GLN A 104 -3.39 -6.23 12.60
N SER A 105 -2.67 -6.57 13.67
CA SER A 105 -1.25 -6.23 13.82
C SER A 105 -0.37 -6.90 12.75
N THR A 106 -0.88 -7.94 12.07
CA THR A 106 -0.22 -8.56 10.91
C THR A 106 -0.51 -7.84 9.59
N VAL A 107 -1.36 -6.81 9.57
CA VAL A 107 -1.65 -6.02 8.37
C VAL A 107 -0.46 -5.13 8.08
N VAL A 108 0.40 -5.64 7.19
CA VAL A 108 1.57 -4.96 6.65
C VAL A 108 1.14 -3.60 6.09
N PRO A 109 1.80 -2.49 6.50
CA PRO A 109 1.50 -1.16 5.99
C PRO A 109 1.51 -1.09 4.46
N SER A 110 0.58 -0.32 3.88
CA SER A 110 0.36 -0.27 2.43
C SER A 110 1.59 0.22 1.65
N ASP A 111 2.40 1.09 2.25
CA ASP A 111 3.69 1.56 1.75
C ASP A 111 4.73 0.44 1.70
N VAL A 112 4.75 -0.43 2.71
CA VAL A 112 5.62 -1.61 2.74
C VAL A 112 5.16 -2.65 1.70
N ILE A 113 3.86 -2.78 1.45
CA ILE A 113 3.32 -3.63 0.37
C ILE A 113 3.71 -3.08 -1.00
N ALA A 114 3.58 -1.77 -1.23
CA ALA A 114 3.95 -1.12 -2.48
C ALA A 114 5.47 -1.24 -2.72
N LYS A 115 6.29 -0.96 -1.70
CA LYS A 115 7.74 -1.11 -1.74
C LYS A 115 8.13 -2.56 -2.00
N ARG A 116 7.52 -3.52 -1.32
CA ARG A 116 7.78 -4.96 -1.53
C ARG A 116 7.35 -5.44 -2.92
N ARG A 117 6.24 -4.92 -3.49
CA ARG A 117 5.84 -5.18 -4.87
C ARG A 117 6.82 -4.59 -5.88
N PHE A 118 7.25 -3.35 -5.66
CA PHE A 118 8.26 -2.69 -6.49
C PHE A 118 9.56 -3.49 -6.49
N TRP A 119 10.09 -3.81 -5.31
CA TRP A 119 11.30 -4.62 -5.20
C TRP A 119 11.10 -6.00 -5.82
N ARG A 120 9.99 -6.69 -5.58
CA ARG A 120 9.69 -7.96 -6.26
C ARG A 120 9.58 -7.83 -7.78
N TRP A 121 9.17 -6.68 -8.31
CA TRP A 121 9.12 -6.45 -9.75
C TRP A 121 10.52 -6.20 -10.33
N VAL A 122 11.35 -5.44 -9.62
CA VAL A 122 12.75 -5.14 -10.00
C VAL A 122 13.66 -6.37 -9.83
N THR A 123 13.52 -7.09 -8.72
CA THR A 123 14.33 -8.26 -8.33
C THR A 123 13.61 -9.57 -8.54
N ALA A 124 12.53 -9.61 -9.34
CA ALA A 124 11.93 -10.87 -9.79
C ALA A 124 13.05 -11.71 -10.40
N ASP A 125 13.48 -12.71 -9.64
CA ASP A 125 14.65 -13.49 -9.98
C ASP A 125 14.32 -14.26 -11.27
N ASN A 126 14.92 -13.79 -12.35
CA ASN A 126 14.65 -14.18 -13.72
C ASN A 126 15.40 -15.49 -14.03
N ASN A 127 15.14 -16.53 -13.23
CA ASN A 127 15.72 -17.86 -13.35
C ASN A 127 15.03 -18.72 -14.42
N GLY A 128 14.07 -18.14 -15.15
CA GLY A 128 13.48 -18.75 -16.35
C GLY A 128 14.40 -18.60 -17.58
N PRO A 129 14.19 -19.42 -18.63
CA PRO A 129 14.97 -19.32 -19.87
C PRO A 129 14.87 -17.91 -20.46
N ARG A 130 16.00 -17.20 -20.51
CA ARG A 130 16.07 -15.85 -21.07
C ARG A 130 16.11 -15.94 -22.59
N SER A 131 15.24 -15.19 -23.27
CA SER A 131 15.30 -15.11 -24.72
C SER A 131 16.57 -14.37 -25.15
N LYS A 132 17.32 -14.91 -26.12
CA LYS A 132 18.53 -14.27 -26.68
C LYS A 132 18.24 -12.85 -27.19
N TRP A 133 17.02 -12.61 -27.68
CA TRP A 133 16.55 -11.31 -28.18
C TRP A 133 16.37 -10.25 -27.10
N ALA A 134 15.91 -10.62 -25.90
CA ALA A 134 15.77 -9.68 -24.79
C ALA A 134 17.15 -9.19 -24.30
N ILE A 135 18.13 -10.10 -24.24
CA ILE A 135 19.51 -9.75 -23.88
C ILE A 135 20.11 -8.84 -24.94
N ALA A 136 19.93 -9.17 -26.23
CA ALA A 136 20.39 -8.33 -27.34
C ALA A 136 19.80 -6.91 -27.27
N ALA A 137 18.50 -6.77 -26.95
CA ALA A 137 17.86 -5.47 -26.80
C ALA A 137 18.47 -4.63 -25.66
N VAL A 138 18.78 -5.24 -24.52
CA VAL A 138 19.47 -4.52 -23.42
C VAL A 138 20.87 -4.08 -23.84
N VAL A 139 21.64 -4.95 -24.48
CA VAL A 139 23.00 -4.59 -24.92
C VAL A 139 22.97 -3.43 -25.92
N VAL A 140 22.08 -3.48 -26.91
CA VAL A 140 21.89 -2.39 -27.88
C VAL A 140 21.46 -1.10 -27.18
N ALA A 141 20.61 -1.19 -26.15
CA ALA A 141 20.19 -0.03 -25.36
C ALA A 141 21.31 0.61 -24.54
N CYS A 142 22.13 -0.20 -23.90
CA CYS A 142 23.31 0.30 -23.18
C CYS A 142 24.30 0.95 -24.14
N LEU A 143 24.53 0.36 -25.32
CA LEU A 143 25.41 0.96 -26.35
C LEU A 143 24.86 2.30 -26.86
N GLY A 144 23.54 2.40 -27.07
CA GLY A 144 22.90 3.67 -27.44
C GLY A 144 23.03 4.76 -26.38
N ALA A 145 22.91 4.39 -25.09
CA ALA A 145 23.11 5.33 -24.00
C ALA A 145 24.55 5.84 -23.92
N ILE A 146 25.53 4.94 -24.06
CA ILE A 146 26.96 5.31 -24.09
C ILE A 146 27.24 6.21 -25.30
N TYR A 147 26.70 5.86 -26.47
CA TYR A 147 26.85 6.65 -27.69
C TYR A 147 26.24 8.05 -27.52
N GLY A 148 25.06 8.16 -26.91
CA GLY A 148 24.45 9.45 -26.60
C GLY A 148 25.29 10.35 -25.71
N VAL A 149 26.01 9.78 -24.74
CA VAL A 149 26.94 10.53 -23.88
C VAL A 149 28.20 10.93 -24.64
N SER A 150 28.76 10.07 -25.49
CA SER A 150 29.95 10.42 -26.30
C SER A 150 29.64 11.46 -27.38
N SER A 151 28.38 11.55 -27.82
CA SER A 151 27.94 12.48 -28.87
C SER A 151 28.09 13.96 -28.48
N PHE A 152 28.22 14.26 -27.19
CA PHE A 152 28.40 15.64 -26.71
C PHE A 152 29.78 16.24 -27.06
N ASP A 153 30.76 15.41 -27.39
CA ASP A 153 32.12 15.84 -27.76
C ASP A 153 32.32 15.93 -29.29
N GLU A 154 31.26 15.69 -30.08
CA GLU A 154 31.35 15.76 -31.54
C GLU A 154 31.40 17.22 -32.03
N TRP A 155 32.28 17.51 -32.98
CA TRP A 155 32.45 18.84 -33.58
C TRP A 155 31.24 19.29 -34.41
N SER A 156 30.54 18.33 -35.05
CA SER A 156 29.43 18.64 -35.95
C SER A 156 28.22 17.76 -35.65
N PRO A 157 26.99 18.30 -35.67
CA PRO A 157 25.80 17.55 -35.31
C PRO A 157 25.47 16.48 -36.36
N ASN A 158 25.61 15.20 -36.02
CA ASN A 158 25.28 14.08 -36.90
C ASN A 158 23.82 13.61 -36.73
N TRP A 159 22.87 14.44 -37.19
CA TRP A 159 21.44 14.16 -37.13
C TRP A 159 21.05 12.84 -37.82
N SER A 160 21.68 12.52 -38.95
CA SER A 160 21.40 11.29 -39.69
C SER A 160 21.81 10.05 -38.88
N GLY A 161 23.00 10.07 -38.27
CA GLY A 161 23.49 8.98 -37.42
C GLY A 161 22.62 8.79 -36.18
N ALA A 162 22.30 9.89 -35.49
CA ALA A 162 21.47 9.87 -34.29
C ALA A 162 20.06 9.28 -34.55
N LEU A 163 19.37 9.73 -35.60
CA LEU A 163 18.04 9.23 -35.95
C LEU A 163 18.05 7.76 -36.37
N MET A 164 19.04 7.33 -37.17
CA MET A 164 19.19 5.93 -37.56
C MET A 164 19.42 5.03 -36.34
N PHE A 165 20.23 5.48 -35.37
CA PHE A 165 20.51 4.73 -34.16
C PHE A 165 19.28 4.62 -33.26
N ILE A 166 18.48 5.69 -33.14
CA ILE A 166 17.20 5.70 -32.43
C ILE A 166 16.23 4.68 -33.05
N ILE A 167 16.09 4.68 -34.38
CA ILE A 167 15.20 3.74 -35.09
C ILE A 167 15.68 2.30 -34.89
N LEU A 168 16.99 2.04 -34.99
CA LEU A 168 17.58 0.73 -34.74
C LEU A 168 17.29 0.25 -33.30
N MET A 169 17.48 1.12 -32.32
CA MET A 169 17.19 0.85 -30.91
C MET A 169 15.74 0.41 -30.68
N PHE A 170 14.77 1.20 -31.17
CA PHE A 170 13.36 0.88 -31.00
C PHE A 170 12.92 -0.36 -31.79
N THR A 171 13.46 -0.58 -32.99
CA THR A 171 13.16 -1.78 -33.77
C THR A 171 13.66 -3.05 -33.08
N VAL A 172 14.87 -3.05 -32.54
CA VAL A 172 15.41 -4.19 -31.76
C VAL A 172 14.59 -4.43 -30.49
N CYS A 173 14.20 -3.36 -29.77
CA CYS A 173 13.29 -3.49 -28.61
C CYS A 173 11.91 -4.04 -29.01
N GLY A 174 11.34 -3.59 -30.13
CA GLY A 174 10.05 -4.05 -30.64
C GLY A 174 10.07 -5.52 -31.06
N VAL A 175 11.12 -5.95 -31.78
CA VAL A 175 11.33 -7.36 -32.14
C VAL A 175 11.50 -8.22 -30.89
N ALA A 176 12.28 -7.76 -29.91
CA ALA A 176 12.45 -8.48 -28.65
C ALA A 176 11.13 -8.60 -27.88
N PHE A 177 10.27 -7.58 -27.90
CA PHE A 177 8.95 -7.61 -27.29
C PHE A 177 8.01 -8.62 -27.97
N ALA A 178 7.95 -8.59 -29.31
CA ALA A 178 7.12 -9.51 -30.09
C ALA A 178 7.55 -10.98 -29.92
N VAL A 179 8.86 -11.24 -29.87
CA VAL A 179 9.41 -12.60 -29.70
C VAL A 179 9.24 -13.11 -28.27
N THR A 180 9.34 -12.24 -27.26
CA THR A 180 9.12 -12.63 -25.85
C THR A 180 7.63 -12.88 -25.52
N GLY A 181 6.70 -12.24 -26.24
CA GLY A 181 5.25 -12.42 -26.04
C GLY A 181 4.69 -13.78 -26.49
N ARG A 182 5.29 -14.44 -27.50
CA ARG A 182 4.71 -15.65 -28.12
C ARG A 182 4.86 -16.96 -27.33
N ARG A 183 5.76 -17.01 -26.34
CA ARG A 183 6.12 -18.26 -25.63
C ARG A 183 5.90 -18.24 -24.11
N GLY A 184 5.19 -17.24 -23.57
CA GLY A 184 4.82 -17.24 -22.13
C GLY A 184 5.99 -17.04 -21.16
N HIS A 185 7.17 -16.61 -21.62
CA HIS A 185 8.30 -16.31 -20.74
C HIS A 185 8.10 -14.94 -20.08
N VAL A 186 7.34 -14.90 -18.98
CA VAL A 186 7.09 -13.71 -18.14
C VAL A 186 8.38 -12.97 -17.79
N SER A 187 9.46 -13.74 -17.59
CA SER A 187 10.82 -13.29 -17.31
C SER A 187 11.44 -12.42 -18.42
N GLY A 188 11.24 -12.79 -19.69
CA GLY A 188 11.79 -12.05 -20.83
C GLY A 188 11.10 -10.71 -21.06
N ARG A 189 9.82 -10.59 -20.69
CA ARG A 189 9.03 -9.37 -20.90
C ARG A 189 9.49 -8.22 -20.02
N ASN A 190 9.77 -8.46 -18.73
CA ASN A 190 10.29 -7.41 -17.84
C ASN A 190 11.65 -6.89 -18.31
N LEU A 191 12.50 -7.77 -18.84
CA LEU A 191 13.83 -7.40 -19.32
C LEU A 191 13.74 -6.52 -20.59
N VAL A 192 12.78 -6.80 -21.48
CA VAL A 192 12.50 -5.94 -22.64
C VAL A 192 11.92 -4.59 -22.22
N LEU A 193 11.07 -4.54 -21.19
CA LEU A 193 10.55 -3.26 -20.66
C LEU A 193 11.66 -2.40 -20.06
N ILE A 194 12.63 -3.01 -19.36
CA ILE A 194 13.82 -2.32 -18.87
C ILE A 194 14.66 -1.80 -20.06
N ALA A 195 14.88 -2.62 -21.09
CA ALA A 195 15.57 -2.21 -22.31
C ALA A 195 14.89 -1.00 -22.98
N LEU A 196 13.56 -1.01 -23.05
CA LEU A 196 12.76 0.08 -23.60
C LEU A 196 12.90 1.36 -22.78
N ALA A 197 12.90 1.28 -21.45
CA ALA A 197 13.13 2.43 -20.59
C ALA A 197 14.52 3.05 -20.82
N ILE A 198 15.56 2.22 -20.93
CA ILE A 198 16.92 2.66 -21.26
C ILE A 198 16.97 3.28 -22.67
N ALA A 199 16.27 2.70 -23.65
CA ALA A 199 16.16 3.25 -25.00
C ALA A 199 15.59 4.66 -24.98
N CYS A 200 14.50 4.90 -24.22
CA CYS A 200 13.93 6.23 -24.07
C CYS A 200 14.95 7.22 -23.49
N VAL A 201 15.69 6.85 -22.44
CA VAL A 201 16.74 7.71 -21.88
C VAL A 201 17.83 8.01 -22.91
N ALA A 202 18.31 6.99 -23.62
CA ALA A 202 19.31 7.13 -24.67
C ALA A 202 18.84 8.08 -25.79
N THR A 203 17.57 8.02 -26.18
CA THR A 203 17.01 8.90 -27.21
C THR A 203 16.97 10.35 -26.76
N VAL A 204 16.60 10.61 -25.51
CA VAL A 204 16.63 11.96 -24.94
C VAL A 204 18.06 12.50 -24.93
N LEU A 205 19.03 11.69 -24.50
CA LEU A 205 20.44 12.06 -24.49
C LEU A 205 20.96 12.38 -25.89
N LEU A 206 20.68 11.54 -26.88
CA LEU A 206 21.10 11.75 -28.28
C LEU A 206 20.50 13.02 -28.88
N LEU A 207 19.22 13.29 -28.63
CA LEU A 207 18.57 14.52 -29.10
C LEU A 207 19.14 15.75 -28.42
N CYS A 208 19.31 15.71 -27.09
CA CYS A 208 19.92 16.81 -26.34
C CYS A 208 21.35 17.08 -26.81
N ALA A 209 22.18 16.04 -26.99
CA ALA A 209 23.54 16.18 -27.49
C ALA A 209 23.57 16.84 -28.86
N SER A 210 22.75 16.36 -29.80
CA SER A 210 22.69 16.88 -31.16
C SER A 210 22.26 18.36 -31.19
N ILE A 211 21.29 18.75 -30.36
CA ILE A 211 20.83 20.14 -30.23
C ILE A 211 21.93 21.02 -29.61
N VAL A 212 22.60 20.56 -28.56
CA VAL A 212 23.68 21.33 -27.89
C VAL A 212 24.87 21.53 -28.83
N VAL A 213 25.27 20.50 -29.57
CA VAL A 213 26.33 20.59 -30.57
C VAL A 213 25.93 21.55 -31.70
N GLN A 214 24.68 21.51 -32.17
CA GLN A 214 24.18 22.44 -33.18
C GLN A 214 24.15 23.89 -32.70
N ILE A 215 23.79 24.17 -31.45
CA ILE A 215 23.80 25.54 -30.90
C ILE A 215 25.23 26.05 -30.67
N SER A 216 26.15 25.17 -30.29
CA SER A 216 27.54 25.56 -29.98
C SER A 216 28.41 25.76 -31.22
N HIS A 217 28.13 25.06 -32.32
CA HIS A 217 28.95 25.06 -33.54
C HIS A 217 28.21 25.49 -34.82
N GLY A 218 26.91 25.77 -34.75
CA GLY A 218 26.10 26.29 -35.87
C GLY A 218 25.94 27.81 -35.79
#